data_AF-A0A1V4YJB0-F1
#
_entry.id   AF-A0A1V4YJB0-F1
#
_cell.length_a   1.000
_cell.length_b   1.000
_cell.length_c   1.000
_cell.angle_alpha   90.00
_cell.angle_beta   90.00
_cell.angle_gamma   90.00
#
_symmetry.space_group_name_H-M   'P 1'
#
loop_
_entity.id
_entity.type
_entity.pdbx_description
1 polymer ?
#
loop_
_entity_poly.entity_id
_entity_poly.type
_entity_poly.pdbx_seq_one_letter_code
_entity_poly.pdbx_strand_id
1 'polypeptide(L)'
;MVRDVGIKAKDIKTIEGQEVILLRGEVLPLLRLDSLLDCHVEDNNKENLIVVVVEKMGNHFGFVVDELLGQQEVIIKSLDSKMLRSVKGFAGATILGDGTVCLILDIGTLV
;
A
#
# COMPACT_ATOMS: atom_id res chain seq x y z
N MET A 1 7.23 4.45 10.47
CA MET A 1 7.66 3.03 10.53
C MET A 1 6.83 2.22 9.55
N VAL A 2 7.37 1.15 8.93
CA VAL A 2 6.63 0.24 8.04
C VAL A 2 6.70 -1.18 8.62
N ARG A 3 5.57 -1.89 8.69
CA ARG A 3 5.48 -3.28 9.16
C ARG A 3 4.34 -4.01 8.46
N ASP A 4 4.41 -5.32 8.34
CA ASP A 4 3.35 -6.15 7.79
C ASP A 4 2.53 -6.87 8.87
N VAL A 5 1.27 -7.16 8.56
CA VAL A 5 0.35 -7.92 9.40
C VAL A 5 -0.54 -8.78 8.50
N GLY A 6 -0.60 -10.09 8.78
CA GLY A 6 -1.60 -10.97 8.19
C GLY A 6 -2.93 -10.88 8.96
N ILE A 7 -4.04 -10.72 8.24
CA ILE A 7 -5.40 -10.68 8.81
C ILE A 7 -6.32 -11.63 8.07
N LYS A 8 -7.47 -11.95 8.66
CA LYS A 8 -8.57 -12.58 7.93
C LYS A 8 -9.54 -11.52 7.42
N ALA A 9 -10.12 -11.74 6.24
CA ALA A 9 -11.13 -10.83 5.68
C ALA A 9 -12.31 -10.58 6.64
N LYS A 10 -12.70 -11.60 7.41
CA LYS A 10 -13.75 -11.50 8.43
C LYS A 10 -13.42 -10.58 9.62
N ASP A 11 -12.15 -10.26 9.82
CA ASP A 11 -11.70 -9.37 10.90
C ASP A 11 -11.86 -7.89 10.51
N ILE A 12 -12.06 -7.61 9.20
CA ILE A 12 -12.37 -6.28 8.69
C ILE A 12 -13.78 -5.90 9.14
N LYS A 13 -13.89 -4.69 9.70
CA LYS A 13 -15.16 -4.03 10.03
C LYS A 13 -15.30 -2.77 9.20
N THR A 14 -16.51 -2.29 9.07
CA THR A 14 -16.79 -1.00 8.42
C THR A 14 -17.36 -0.02 9.43
N ILE A 15 -16.75 1.16 9.55
CA ILE A 15 -17.23 2.27 10.38
C ILE A 15 -17.38 3.48 9.46
N GLU A 16 -18.59 4.03 9.36
CA GLU A 16 -18.89 5.18 8.47
C GLU A 16 -18.42 5.00 7.01
N GLY A 17 -18.47 3.77 6.51
CA GLY A 17 -18.05 3.43 5.14
C GLY A 17 -16.55 3.16 4.97
N GLN A 18 -15.75 3.28 6.02
CA GLN A 18 -14.31 3.00 6.01
C GLN A 18 -14.02 1.60 6.57
N GLU A 19 -13.22 0.81 5.85
CA GLU A 19 -12.69 -0.46 6.36
C GLU A 19 -11.70 -0.21 7.50
N VAL A 20 -11.82 -0.98 8.58
CA VAL A 20 -10.95 -0.90 9.75
C VAL A 20 -10.70 -2.29 10.35
N ILE A 21 -9.59 -2.44 11.07
CA ILE A 21 -9.34 -3.59 11.95
C ILE A 21 -8.99 -3.12 13.36
N LEU A 22 -9.17 -4.01 14.34
CA LEU A 22 -8.65 -3.80 15.69
C LEU A 22 -7.27 -4.46 15.79
N LEU A 23 -6.20 -3.66 15.78
CA LEU A 23 -4.84 -4.14 15.89
C LEU A 23 -4.26 -3.76 17.25
N ARG A 24 -4.07 -4.76 18.13
CA ARG A 24 -3.51 -4.57 19.49
C ARG A 24 -4.28 -3.53 20.34
N GLY A 25 -5.60 -3.48 20.17
CA GLY A 25 -6.47 -2.54 20.91
C GLY A 25 -6.63 -1.17 20.24
N GLU A 26 -5.92 -0.90 19.15
CA GLU A 26 -6.06 0.33 18.37
C GLU A 26 -6.88 0.08 17.10
N VAL A 27 -7.71 1.05 16.73
CA VAL A 27 -8.44 1.01 15.45
C VAL A 27 -7.48 1.42 14.34
N LEU A 28 -7.25 0.52 13.39
CA LEU A 28 -6.41 0.78 12.23
C LEU A 28 -7.29 0.94 10.98
N PRO A 29 -7.39 2.16 10.42
CA PRO A 29 -7.93 2.41 9.08
C PRO A 29 -7.27 1.53 8.03
N LEU A 30 -8.07 0.91 7.17
CA LEU A 30 -7.61 0.18 6.01
C LEU A 30 -7.92 0.93 4.71
N LEU A 31 -6.95 0.89 3.80
CA LEU A 31 -7.03 1.39 2.44
C LEU A 31 -6.62 0.26 1.52
N ARG A 32 -7.41 -0.02 0.48
CA ARG A 32 -7.04 -1.05 -0.50
C ARG A 32 -6.17 -0.44 -1.59
N LEU A 33 -4.96 -0.96 -1.75
CA LEU A 33 -3.96 -0.33 -2.61
C LEU A 33 -4.34 -0.43 -4.10
N ASP A 34 -4.95 -1.54 -4.50
CA ASP A 34 -5.53 -1.74 -5.84
C ASP A 34 -6.52 -0.63 -6.21
N SER A 35 -7.43 -0.31 -5.29
CA SER A 35 -8.48 0.70 -5.45
C SER A 35 -7.89 2.10 -5.50
N LEU A 36 -6.86 2.38 -4.68
CA LEU A 36 -6.15 3.66 -4.70
C LEU A 36 -5.37 3.89 -6.00
N LEU A 37 -4.88 2.83 -6.62
CA LEU A 37 -4.08 2.88 -7.85
C LEU A 37 -4.92 2.65 -9.12
N ASP A 38 -6.24 2.53 -9.00
CA ASP A 38 -7.16 2.19 -10.10
C ASP A 38 -6.71 0.95 -10.88
N CYS A 39 -6.14 -0.01 -10.15
CA CYS A 39 -5.67 -1.28 -10.69
C CYS A 39 -6.82 -2.28 -10.60
N HIS A 40 -7.31 -2.76 -11.75
CA HIS A 40 -8.31 -3.80 -11.75
C HIS A 40 -7.66 -5.13 -11.32
N VAL A 41 -7.86 -5.49 -10.07
CA VAL A 41 -7.59 -6.83 -9.57
C VAL A 41 -8.91 -7.57 -9.60
N GLU A 42 -8.93 -8.78 -10.17
CA GLU A 42 -10.09 -9.65 -10.02
C GLU A 42 -10.36 -9.80 -8.52
N ASP A 43 -11.61 -9.61 -8.10
CA ASP A 43 -12.02 -9.66 -6.70
C ASP A 43 -11.85 -11.10 -6.18
N ASN A 44 -10.60 -11.41 -5.85
CA ASN A 44 -10.20 -12.66 -5.28
C ASN A 44 -10.63 -12.57 -3.84
N ASN A 45 -11.77 -13.20 -3.53
CA ASN A 45 -12.39 -13.29 -2.21
C ASN A 45 -11.47 -14.08 -1.24
N LYS A 46 -10.25 -13.56 -1.01
CA LYS A 46 -9.16 -14.16 -0.26
C LYS A 46 -9.55 -14.14 1.20
N GLU A 47 -9.56 -15.31 1.84
CA GLU A 47 -9.83 -15.39 3.28
C GLU A 47 -8.72 -14.71 4.10
N ASN A 48 -7.47 -14.82 3.62
CA ASN A 48 -6.29 -14.22 4.26
C ASN A 48 -5.79 -13.04 3.45
N LEU A 49 -5.55 -11.92 4.11
CA LEU A 49 -5.09 -10.67 3.52
C LEU A 49 -3.79 -10.22 4.20
N ILE A 50 -2.97 -9.50 3.45
CA ILE A 50 -1.75 -8.88 3.98
C ILE A 50 -1.99 -7.38 4.08
N VAL A 51 -1.66 -6.80 5.23
CA VAL A 51 -1.76 -5.37 5.50
C VAL A 51 -0.38 -4.80 5.79
N VAL A 52 0.03 -3.80 5.01
CA VAL A 52 1.22 -2.98 5.27
C VAL A 52 0.80 -1.80 6.14
N VAL A 53 1.25 -1.78 7.38
CA VAL A 53 0.99 -0.70 8.34
C VAL A 53 2.07 0.37 8.20
N VAL A 54 1.64 1.59 7.93
CA VAL A 54 2.47 2.79 7.86
C VAL A 54 2.12 3.76 8.98
N GLU A 55 3.06 4.62 9.32
CA GLU A 55 2.86 5.70 10.28
C GLU A 55 3.15 7.05 9.62
N LYS A 56 2.21 7.99 9.73
CA LYS A 56 2.36 9.37 9.27
C LYS A 56 1.86 10.32 10.35
N MET A 57 2.73 11.21 10.83
CA MET A 57 2.42 12.22 11.86
C MET A 57 1.74 11.63 13.11
N GLY A 58 2.17 10.43 13.55
CA GLY A 58 1.62 9.72 14.70
C GLY A 58 0.34 8.93 14.44
N ASN A 59 -0.24 9.01 13.23
CA ASN A 59 -1.39 8.21 12.84
C ASN A 59 -0.95 6.95 12.08
N HIS A 60 -1.61 5.84 12.36
CA HIS A 60 -1.37 4.57 11.67
C HIS A 60 -2.43 4.31 10.59
N PHE A 61 -1.99 3.81 9.43
CA PHE A 61 -2.85 3.37 8.34
C PHE A 61 -2.40 2.01 7.84
N GLY A 62 -3.33 1.16 7.43
CA GLY A 62 -3.05 -0.13 6.82
C GLY A 62 -3.37 -0.11 5.33
N PHE A 63 -2.42 -0.52 4.50
CA PHE A 63 -2.66 -0.79 3.08
C PHE A 63 -2.87 -2.29 2.88
N VAL A 64 -4.05 -2.69 2.38
CA VAL A 64 -4.29 -4.06 1.94
C VAL A 64 -3.55 -4.27 0.61
N VAL A 65 -2.70 -5.29 0.57
CA VAL A 65 -1.86 -5.64 -0.58
C VAL A 65 -1.99 -7.12 -0.93
N ASP A 66 -1.63 -7.49 -2.15
CA ASP A 66 -1.68 -8.88 -2.62
C ASP A 66 -0.61 -9.76 -1.97
N GLU A 67 0.61 -9.26 -1.92
CA GLU A 67 1.77 -9.99 -1.44
C GLU A 67 2.84 -9.05 -0.87
N LEU A 68 3.70 -9.61 -0.01
CA LEU A 68 4.87 -8.94 0.51
C LEU A 68 6.12 -9.68 0.03
N LEU A 69 6.87 -9.05 -0.87
CA LEU A 69 8.12 -9.63 -1.41
C LEU A 69 9.32 -9.47 -0.46
N GLY A 70 9.21 -8.59 0.54
CA GLY A 70 10.25 -8.29 1.52
C GLY A 70 10.81 -6.87 1.39
N GLN A 71 11.97 -6.65 2.00
CA GLN A 71 12.68 -5.37 1.97
C GLN A 71 13.86 -5.46 1.01
N GLN A 72 14.00 -4.47 0.12
CA GLN A 72 15.11 -4.39 -0.82
C GLN A 72 15.65 -2.96 -0.92
N GLU A 73 16.98 -2.82 -1.03
CA GLU A 73 17.62 -1.56 -1.38
C GLU A 73 17.57 -1.35 -2.91
N VAL A 74 17.09 -0.20 -3.34
CA VAL A 74 16.92 0.12 -4.76
C VAL A 74 17.43 1.52 -5.08
N ILE A 75 17.91 1.70 -6.32
CA ILE A 75 18.24 3.04 -6.83
C ILE A 75 16.98 3.62 -7.44
N ILE A 76 16.48 4.71 -6.85
CA ILE A 76 15.32 5.42 -7.37
C ILE A 76 15.73 6.27 -8.58
N LYS A 77 15.01 6.09 -9.68
CA LYS A 77 15.05 6.96 -10.86
C LYS A 77 13.83 7.88 -10.80
N SER A 78 14.07 9.19 -10.80
CA SER A 78 13.01 10.19 -10.76
C SER A 78 12.12 10.10 -12.00
N LEU A 79 10.82 10.28 -11.82
CA LEU A 79 9.84 10.43 -12.90
C LEU A 79 9.81 11.88 -13.41
N ASP A 80 10.98 12.44 -13.69
CA ASP A 80 11.17 13.88 -13.96
C ASP A 80 10.81 14.31 -15.40
N SER A 81 10.46 13.34 -16.26
CA SER A 81 9.99 13.60 -17.60
C SER A 81 8.71 14.45 -17.57
N LYS A 82 8.59 15.39 -18.52
CA LYS A 82 7.49 16.36 -18.57
C LYS A 82 6.10 15.69 -18.60
N MET A 83 6.03 14.43 -19.06
CA MET A 83 4.80 13.64 -19.16
C MET A 83 4.45 12.93 -17.84
N LEU A 84 5.42 12.65 -16.97
CA LEU A 84 5.21 11.85 -15.74
C LEU A 84 5.13 12.70 -14.45
N ARG A 85 5.44 14.00 -14.53
CA ARG A 85 5.28 14.94 -13.39
C ARG A 85 3.87 15.06 -12.83
N SER A 86 2.85 14.67 -13.58
CA SER A 86 1.44 14.73 -13.17
C SER A 86 0.95 13.47 -12.47
N VAL A 87 1.75 12.40 -12.40
CA VAL A 87 1.33 11.14 -11.77
C VAL A 87 1.48 11.27 -10.25
N LYS A 88 0.37 11.61 -9.58
CA LYS A 88 0.29 11.66 -8.11
C LYS A 88 0.44 10.26 -7.53
N GLY A 89 0.93 10.15 -6.31
CA GLY A 89 1.08 8.85 -5.63
C GLY A 89 2.44 8.18 -5.83
N PHE A 90 3.31 8.69 -6.70
CA PHE A 90 4.61 8.06 -7.01
C PHE A 90 5.78 9.04 -6.82
N ALA A 91 6.83 8.56 -6.15
CA ALA A 91 8.09 9.26 -5.97
C ALA A 91 9.11 8.99 -7.10
N GLY A 92 8.96 7.87 -7.82
CA GLY A 92 9.97 7.39 -8.74
C GLY A 92 9.64 6.04 -9.37
N ALA A 93 10.61 5.51 -10.10
CA ALA A 93 10.64 4.11 -10.52
C ALA A 93 12.04 3.52 -10.33
N THR A 94 12.16 2.20 -10.36
CA THR A 94 13.44 1.50 -10.37
C THR A 94 13.38 0.32 -11.34
N ILE A 95 14.55 -0.19 -11.71
CA ILE A 95 14.68 -1.42 -12.49
C ILE A 95 15.42 -2.41 -11.59
N LEU A 96 14.78 -3.53 -11.30
CA LEU A 96 15.34 -4.61 -10.51
C LEU A 96 16.41 -5.37 -11.32
N GLY A 97 17.20 -6.21 -10.64
CA GLY A 97 18.30 -6.95 -11.28
C GLY A 97 17.86 -7.95 -12.36
N ASP A 98 16.59 -8.35 -12.36
CA ASP A 98 15.94 -9.20 -13.36
C ASP A 98 15.33 -8.40 -14.54
N GLY A 99 15.44 -7.06 -14.51
CA GLY A 99 14.87 -6.17 -15.52
C GLY A 99 13.44 -5.71 -15.24
N THR A 100 12.82 -6.16 -14.14
CA THR A 100 11.46 -5.74 -13.77
C THR A 100 11.44 -4.26 -13.42
N VAL A 101 10.48 -3.52 -13.99
CA VAL A 101 10.26 -2.10 -13.66
C VAL A 101 9.30 -2.03 -12.48
N CYS A 102 9.74 -1.39 -11.39
CA CYS A 102 8.91 -1.16 -10.21
C CYS A 102 8.68 0.32 -9.98
N LEU A 103 7.45 0.68 -9.62
CA LEU A 103 7.10 2.05 -9.23
C LEU A 103 7.33 2.24 -7.73
N ILE A 104 7.86 3.39 -7.34
CA ILE A 104 8.06 3.77 -5.93
C ILE A 104 6.91 4.68 -5.52
N LEU A 105 6.08 4.21 -4.59
CA LEU A 105 4.93 4.96 -4.09
C LEU A 105 5.35 6.03 -3.07
N ASP A 106 4.77 7.22 -3.20
CA ASP A 106 4.80 8.25 -2.15
C ASP A 106 3.57 8.10 -1.26
N ILE A 107 3.71 7.27 -0.22
CA ILE A 107 2.67 7.03 0.78
C ILE A 107 2.17 8.35 1.40
N GLY A 108 3.04 9.34 1.57
CA GLY A 108 2.67 10.63 2.14
C GLY A 108 1.63 11.39 1.30
N THR A 109 1.51 11.08 0.02
CA THR A 109 0.49 11.67 -0.87
C THR A 109 -0.80 10.87 -0.95
N LEU A 110 -0.81 9.63 -0.45
CA LEU A 110 -1.95 8.72 -0.47
C LEU A 110 -2.83 8.79 0.79
N VAL A 111 -2.29 9.31 1.90
CA VAL A 111 -2.97 9.43 3.21
C VAL A 111 -2.85 10.80 3.83
#